data_AF-A0A957YZM1-F1
#
_entry.id   AF-A0A957YZM1-F1
#
_cell.length_a   1.000
_cell.length_b   1.000
_cell.length_c   1.000
_cell.angle_alpha   90.00
_cell.angle_beta   90.00
_cell.angle_gamma   90.00
#
_symmetry.space_group_name_H-M   'P 1'
#
loop_
_entity.id
_entity.type
_entity.pdbx_description
1 polymer ?
#
loop_
_entity_poly.entity_id
_entity_poly.type
_entity_poly.pdbx_seq_one_letter_code
_entity_poly.pdbx_strand_id
1 'polypeptide(L)'
;MRHATPHCPVDERRPSRRWTLVTLPLTLSSLFVAFFALHPIPLAAFPAGQQAGSSPTHAAPTAFSPTIALTETIAPGGFVPVGAAVFPTTADAHDPALAIQPDSTDPWLAATRSDRIVVSNYSSATMNWQQQGGILNRGSANVASNPALTFAGTNAETPWVAWQEDVGGVSLINASSFNGATWNLTPLLNRDPAHSATQPMIVAGATVTGAVPLPWVTWVEEDDAGTAQLVVSRAVPDNRVQGGFAWVAVGGTLNLAPTRPATAPDLAFAGSGNTVPWVVWRETGGAQAERIYAKRWDGSAWRAVGRQEGCGDAVACALNSDPNVAAGGVRIATGTLPNESVAMPWLVYQEVGFAGQQEIRVLRLDPGDPGVAGDDRLIPVGGAVNSQCLGNAGVSAAAANNVDVRSA
;
A
#
# COMPACT_ATOMS: atom_id res chain seq x y z
N MET A 1 12.73 37.85 24.61
CA MET A 1 11.68 37.10 23.88
C MET A 1 12.01 35.63 24.06
N ARG A 2 11.23 34.88 24.85
CA ARG A 2 11.44 33.44 25.09
C ARG A 2 10.64 32.68 24.01
N HIS A 3 11.30 31.83 23.24
CA HIS A 3 10.64 30.89 22.34
C HIS A 3 9.94 29.80 23.16
N ALA A 4 8.64 29.65 22.93
CA ALA A 4 7.86 28.54 23.47
C ALA A 4 8.21 27.26 22.71
N THR A 5 8.62 26.22 23.43
CA THR A 5 8.75 24.86 22.89
C THR A 5 7.36 24.22 22.74
N PRO A 6 7.10 23.47 21.66
CA PRO A 6 5.81 22.81 21.46
C PRO A 6 5.66 21.62 22.44
N HIS A 7 4.49 21.53 23.05
CA HIS A 7 4.12 20.52 24.04
C HIS A 7 3.39 19.36 23.35
N CYS A 8 3.82 18.11 23.58
CA CYS A 8 3.11 16.91 23.13
C CYS A 8 2.05 16.53 24.18
N PRO A 9 0.75 16.47 23.85
CA PRO A 9 -0.24 16.00 24.81
C PRO A 9 -0.23 14.47 24.88
N VAL A 10 0.00 13.93 26.07
CA VAL A 10 -0.29 12.54 26.42
C VAL A 10 -1.74 12.50 26.90
N ASP A 11 -2.65 11.97 26.08
CA ASP A 11 -4.06 11.84 26.46
C ASP A 11 -4.30 10.48 27.12
N GLU A 12 -4.17 10.43 28.45
CA GLU A 12 -4.69 9.34 29.27
C GLU A 12 -6.13 9.64 29.70
N ARG A 13 -7.11 9.27 28.88
CA ARG A 13 -8.51 9.15 29.34
C ARG A 13 -9.19 7.92 28.78
N ARG A 14 -9.34 6.91 29.64
CA ARG A 14 -10.34 5.83 29.47
C ARG A 14 -11.75 6.44 29.55
N PRO A 15 -12.68 6.12 28.64
CA PRO A 15 -14.07 6.44 28.87
C PRO A 15 -14.72 5.36 29.75
N SER A 16 -15.17 5.77 30.95
CA SER A 16 -16.13 4.99 31.73
C SER A 16 -17.53 5.26 31.18
N ARG A 17 -18.22 4.19 30.73
CA ARG A 17 -19.61 4.26 30.25
C ARG A 17 -20.54 4.44 31.45
N ARG A 18 -21.28 5.55 31.50
CA ARG A 18 -22.55 5.67 32.24
C ARG A 18 -23.64 6.06 31.25
N TRP A 19 -24.63 5.19 31.10
CA TRP A 19 -25.84 5.44 30.34
C TRP A 19 -26.83 6.22 31.22
N THR A 20 -27.35 7.34 30.71
CA THR A 20 -28.53 8.00 31.27
C THR A 20 -29.61 8.02 30.19
N LEU A 21 -30.69 7.29 30.44
CA LEU A 21 -31.90 7.26 29.63
C LEU A 21 -32.67 8.57 29.85
N VAL A 22 -32.88 9.35 28.79
CA VAL A 22 -33.80 10.50 28.81
C VAL A 22 -34.75 10.34 27.63
N THR A 23 -35.98 9.95 27.94
CA THR A 23 -37.16 10.04 27.06
C THR A 23 -37.83 11.38 27.28
N LEU A 24 -38.26 12.08 26.22
CA LEU A 24 -39.38 13.06 26.16
C LEU A 24 -39.63 13.44 24.66
N PRO A 25 -40.78 14.03 24.28
CA PRO A 25 -41.67 13.45 23.27
C PRO A 25 -41.72 14.22 21.94
N LEU A 26 -42.25 13.52 20.94
CA LEU A 26 -42.66 14.02 19.61
C LEU A 26 -43.83 15.01 19.70
N THR A 27 -43.72 16.12 18.96
CA THR A 27 -44.87 16.86 18.42
C THR A 27 -44.55 17.33 17.00
N LEU A 28 -45.45 17.01 16.05
CA LEU A 28 -45.49 17.50 14.68
C LEU A 28 -45.79 19.02 14.64
N SER A 29 -45.26 19.75 13.66
CA SER A 29 -46.02 20.30 12.52
C SER A 29 -45.30 21.44 11.78
N SER A 30 -45.57 21.52 10.47
CA SER A 30 -45.61 22.72 9.60
C SER A 30 -44.36 23.09 8.78
N LEU A 31 -44.43 22.63 7.52
CA LEU A 31 -44.19 23.35 6.27
C LEU A 31 -43.83 24.85 6.37
N PHE A 32 -42.70 25.22 5.79
CA PHE A 32 -42.53 26.50 5.09
C PHE A 32 -41.68 26.28 3.82
N VAL A 33 -42.29 26.51 2.67
CA VAL A 33 -41.64 26.60 1.36
C VAL A 33 -41.16 28.04 1.20
N ALA A 34 -39.87 28.24 0.99
CA ALA A 34 -39.31 29.51 0.57
C ALA A 34 -38.55 29.32 -0.75
N PHE A 35 -39.17 29.81 -1.83
CA PHE A 35 -38.52 30.06 -3.12
C PHE A 35 -37.55 31.23 -2.97
N PHE A 36 -36.29 31.04 -3.34
CA PHE A 36 -35.42 32.16 -3.74
C PHE A 36 -34.97 31.93 -5.19
N ALA A 37 -35.39 32.85 -6.05
CA ALA A 37 -35.01 32.92 -7.45
C ALA A 37 -33.60 33.52 -7.61
N LEU A 38 -32.90 32.95 -8.59
CA LEU A 38 -31.58 33.31 -9.09
C LEU A 38 -31.44 34.79 -9.48
N HIS A 39 -30.26 35.36 -9.25
CA HIS A 39 -29.73 36.46 -10.07
C HIS A 39 -28.34 36.07 -10.59
N PRO A 40 -28.06 36.28 -11.90
CA PRO A 40 -26.79 35.92 -12.51
C PRO A 40 -25.70 36.94 -12.17
N ILE A 41 -24.53 36.45 -11.76
CA ILE A 41 -23.31 37.25 -11.63
C ILE A 41 -22.67 37.35 -13.03
N PRO A 42 -22.35 38.55 -13.53
CA PRO A 42 -21.77 38.70 -14.86
C PRO A 42 -20.33 38.17 -14.91
N LEU A 43 -20.03 37.37 -15.95
CA LEU A 43 -18.68 36.99 -16.34
C LEU A 43 -17.88 38.24 -16.69
N ALA A 44 -16.80 38.49 -15.94
CA ALA A 44 -15.75 39.40 -16.37
C ALA A 44 -14.84 38.68 -17.37
N ALA A 45 -14.77 39.23 -18.58
CA ALA A 45 -13.84 38.82 -19.62
C ALA A 45 -12.39 39.08 -19.16
N PHE A 46 -11.54 38.05 -19.21
CA PHE A 46 -10.10 38.20 -19.08
C PHE A 46 -9.49 38.56 -20.44
N PRO A 47 -8.62 39.58 -20.53
CA PRO A 47 -7.95 39.91 -21.78
C PRO A 47 -6.87 38.87 -22.11
N ALA A 48 -6.88 38.43 -23.36
CA ALA A 48 -5.79 37.70 -23.97
C ALA A 48 -4.55 38.60 -24.11
N GLY A 49 -3.38 38.05 -23.78
CA GLY A 49 -2.09 38.60 -24.17
C GLY A 49 -1.22 39.06 -23.01
N GLN A 50 -0.40 38.15 -22.47
CA GLN A 50 0.94 38.51 -22.03
C GLN A 50 1.90 37.33 -22.18
N GLN A 51 3.07 37.67 -22.70
CA GLN A 51 4.10 36.80 -23.24
C GLN A 51 4.84 35.99 -22.18
N ALA A 52 5.47 34.92 -22.66
CA ALA A 52 6.39 34.04 -21.95
C ALA A 52 7.42 34.79 -21.10
N GLY A 53 7.26 34.71 -19.78
CA GLY A 53 8.31 34.98 -18.81
C GLY A 53 9.13 33.71 -18.58
N SER A 54 10.42 33.80 -18.83
CA SER A 54 11.44 32.78 -18.55
C SER A 54 11.29 32.15 -17.17
N SER A 55 11.14 30.83 -17.11
CA SER A 55 11.24 30.06 -15.87
C SER A 55 12.63 30.23 -15.26
N PRO A 56 12.76 30.43 -13.94
CA PRO A 56 14.05 30.37 -13.28
C PRO A 56 14.57 28.93 -13.39
N THR A 57 15.74 28.79 -13.99
CA THR A 57 16.53 27.55 -13.99
C THR A 57 16.75 27.11 -12.54
N HIS A 58 15.99 26.11 -12.08
CA HIS A 58 16.36 25.37 -10.89
C HIS A 58 17.70 24.69 -11.19
N ALA A 59 18.75 25.13 -10.49
CA ALA A 59 20.02 24.44 -10.48
C ALA A 59 19.78 22.97 -10.12
N ALA A 60 20.36 22.07 -10.91
CA ALA A 60 20.35 20.65 -10.60
C ALA A 60 20.82 20.45 -9.14
N PRO A 61 20.13 19.65 -8.32
CA PRO A 61 20.61 19.35 -6.99
C PRO A 61 22.00 18.74 -7.13
N THR A 62 22.99 19.40 -6.53
CA THR A 62 24.34 18.85 -6.36
C THR A 62 24.20 17.45 -5.76
N ALA A 63 24.77 16.45 -6.43
CA ALA A 63 24.78 15.07 -5.98
C ALA A 63 25.33 14.99 -4.55
N PHE A 64 24.43 14.91 -3.58
CA PHE A 64 24.77 14.50 -2.23
C PHE A 64 24.95 12.99 -2.28
N SER A 65 26.19 12.55 -2.43
CA SER A 65 26.61 11.21 -2.00
C SER A 65 27.18 11.34 -0.59
N PRO A 66 26.37 11.30 0.48
CA PRO A 66 26.93 11.04 1.79
C PRO A 66 27.40 9.58 1.79
N THR A 67 28.67 9.36 1.47
CA THR A 67 29.35 8.15 1.93
C THR A 67 29.33 8.25 3.44
N ILE A 68 28.39 7.57 4.10
CA ILE A 68 28.40 7.44 5.55
C ILE A 68 29.75 6.81 5.89
N ALA A 69 30.63 7.58 6.52
CA ALA A 69 31.89 7.07 7.00
C ALA A 69 31.55 6.00 8.06
N LEU A 70 31.83 4.74 7.76
CA LEU A 70 31.62 3.58 8.64
C LEU A 70 32.52 3.59 9.90
N THR A 71 32.96 4.77 10.34
CA THR A 71 33.81 4.95 11.51
C THR A 71 33.01 5.10 12.81
N GLU A 72 31.69 5.26 12.74
CA GLU A 72 30.82 5.18 13.92
C GLU A 72 30.46 3.72 14.22
N THR A 73 30.73 3.29 15.46
CA THR A 73 30.16 2.06 16.01
C THR A 73 28.64 2.16 15.94
N ILE A 74 28.04 1.46 14.97
CA ILE A 74 26.58 1.36 14.84
C ILE A 74 26.07 0.76 16.15
N ALA A 75 25.20 1.51 16.84
CA ALA A 75 24.59 1.03 18.08
C ALA A 75 23.89 -0.32 17.84
N PRO A 76 23.92 -1.26 18.81
CA PRO A 76 23.18 -2.51 18.69
C PRO A 76 21.74 -2.28 18.23
N GLY A 77 21.31 -2.96 17.18
CA GLY A 77 19.97 -2.82 16.58
C GLY A 77 19.83 -1.83 15.42
N GLY A 78 20.91 -1.17 14.97
CA GLY A 78 20.90 -0.33 13.78
C GLY A 78 20.96 -1.10 12.45
N PHE A 79 20.47 -0.49 11.36
CA PHE A 79 20.69 -1.01 10.00
C PHE A 79 22.16 -0.86 9.61
N VAL A 80 22.83 -2.00 9.40
CA VAL A 80 24.21 -2.04 8.92
C VAL A 80 24.17 -2.24 7.41
N PRO A 81 24.90 -1.45 6.60
CA PRO A 81 25.09 -1.78 5.19
C PRO A 81 25.75 -3.14 5.06
N VAL A 82 25.10 -4.07 4.36
CA VAL A 82 25.61 -5.43 4.17
C VAL A 82 25.95 -5.64 2.69
N GLY A 83 27.22 -5.95 2.42
CA GLY A 83 27.72 -6.23 1.08
C GLY A 83 27.96 -4.98 0.22
N ALA A 84 28.35 -5.20 -1.04
CA ALA A 84 28.44 -4.14 -2.05
C ALA A 84 27.05 -3.75 -2.57
N ALA A 85 26.97 -2.62 -3.28
CA ALA A 85 25.76 -2.25 -4.02
C ALA A 85 25.35 -3.40 -4.97
N VAL A 86 24.06 -3.76 -4.97
CA VAL A 86 23.54 -4.90 -5.74
C VAL A 86 23.81 -4.73 -7.24
N PHE A 87 23.69 -3.49 -7.72
CA PHE A 87 24.00 -3.11 -9.09
C PHE A 87 25.11 -2.05 -9.08
N PRO A 88 26.20 -2.24 -9.84
CA PRO A 88 27.29 -1.28 -9.90
C PRO A 88 26.84 0.06 -10.52
N THR A 89 27.56 1.13 -10.17
CA THR A 89 27.19 2.55 -10.32
C THR A 89 26.99 3.08 -11.75
N THR A 90 27.10 2.24 -12.79
CA THR A 90 26.90 2.63 -14.19
C THR A 90 25.52 2.26 -14.73
N ALA A 91 24.68 1.59 -13.94
CA ALA A 91 23.31 1.23 -14.32
C ALA A 91 22.30 1.89 -13.37
N ASP A 92 21.37 2.67 -13.94
CA ASP A 92 20.23 3.20 -13.20
C ASP A 92 19.37 2.03 -12.74
N ALA A 93 19.20 1.92 -11.43
CA ALA A 93 18.34 0.94 -10.79
C ALA A 93 17.32 1.64 -9.89
N HIS A 94 16.06 1.21 -9.96
CA HIS A 94 14.94 1.79 -9.23
C HIS A 94 13.87 0.73 -8.95
N ASP A 95 12.80 1.15 -8.26
CA ASP A 95 11.65 0.32 -7.85
C ASP A 95 12.04 -1.00 -7.15
N PRO A 96 12.81 -0.96 -6.05
CA PRO A 96 13.21 -2.17 -5.35
C PRO A 96 12.00 -2.82 -4.64
N ALA A 97 11.87 -4.13 -4.79
CA ALA A 97 10.98 -4.98 -4.01
C ALA A 97 11.77 -6.06 -3.28
N LEU A 98 11.66 -6.07 -1.96
CA LEU A 98 12.40 -6.98 -1.07
C LEU A 98 11.46 -8.03 -0.49
N ALA A 99 11.90 -9.28 -0.45
CA ALA A 99 11.21 -10.35 0.26
C ALA A 99 12.21 -11.29 0.94
N ILE A 100 11.77 -11.97 1.98
CA ILE A 100 12.57 -12.97 2.69
C ILE A 100 11.78 -14.27 2.64
N GLN A 101 12.45 -15.36 2.27
CA GLN A 101 11.87 -16.69 2.32
C GLN A 101 11.68 -17.11 3.79
N PRO A 102 10.54 -17.69 4.20
CA PRO A 102 10.21 -17.91 5.61
C PRO A 102 11.27 -18.64 6.44
N ASP A 103 11.94 -19.64 5.85
CA ASP A 103 12.96 -20.47 6.52
C ASP A 103 14.40 -20.07 6.19
N SER A 104 14.59 -18.85 5.66
CA SER A 104 15.89 -18.32 5.26
C SER A 104 16.15 -16.96 5.87
N THR A 105 17.41 -16.67 6.16
CA THR A 105 17.88 -15.31 6.50
C THR A 105 18.30 -14.51 5.28
N ASP A 106 18.36 -15.14 4.11
CA ASP A 106 18.92 -14.58 2.89
C ASP A 106 17.82 -13.84 2.11
N PRO A 107 17.84 -12.48 2.07
CA PRO A 107 16.82 -11.72 1.37
C PRO A 107 16.95 -11.85 -0.14
N TRP A 108 15.81 -11.66 -0.81
CA TRP A 108 15.71 -11.54 -2.26
C TRP A 108 15.23 -10.14 -2.62
N LEU A 109 15.79 -9.61 -3.70
CA LEU A 109 15.48 -8.31 -4.26
C LEU A 109 15.07 -8.48 -5.72
N ALA A 110 13.89 -7.99 -6.09
CA ALA A 110 13.56 -7.66 -7.47
C ALA A 110 13.73 -6.15 -7.67
N ALA A 111 14.25 -5.73 -8.81
CA ALA A 111 14.42 -4.31 -9.13
C ALA A 111 14.40 -4.08 -10.63
N THR A 112 14.08 -2.85 -11.02
CA THR A 112 14.27 -2.38 -12.39
C THR A 112 15.70 -1.91 -12.57
N ARG A 113 16.38 -2.38 -13.61
CA ARG A 113 17.73 -1.98 -14.00
C ARG A 113 17.77 -1.75 -15.51
N SER A 114 18.00 -0.51 -15.94
CA SER A 114 18.02 -0.15 -17.37
C SER A 114 16.78 -0.68 -18.12
N ASP A 115 15.59 -0.41 -17.56
CA ASP A 115 14.28 -0.86 -18.06
C ASP A 115 14.04 -2.38 -18.04
N ARG A 116 14.84 -3.12 -17.26
CA ARG A 116 14.76 -4.58 -17.12
C ARG A 116 14.47 -5.01 -15.70
N ILE A 117 13.57 -5.96 -15.53
CA ILE A 117 13.40 -6.60 -14.23
C ILE A 117 14.47 -7.65 -14.04
N VAL A 118 15.24 -7.49 -12.97
CA VAL A 118 16.27 -8.42 -12.51
C VAL A 118 15.98 -8.82 -11.07
N VAL A 119 16.35 -10.05 -10.72
CA VAL A 119 16.16 -10.57 -9.36
C VAL A 119 17.50 -11.07 -8.84
N SER A 120 17.81 -10.72 -7.59
CA SER A 120 19.03 -11.12 -6.91
C SER A 120 18.71 -11.68 -5.53
N ASN A 121 19.45 -12.69 -5.10
CA ASN A 121 19.44 -13.20 -3.73
C ASN A 121 20.75 -12.81 -3.04
N TYR A 122 20.67 -12.39 -1.78
CA TYR A 122 21.85 -12.17 -0.97
C TYR A 122 22.26 -13.48 -0.29
N SER A 123 23.46 -13.97 -0.61
CA SER A 123 24.02 -15.15 0.05
C SER A 123 24.78 -14.74 1.31
N SER A 124 24.25 -15.07 2.49
CA SER A 124 24.96 -14.81 3.76
C SER A 124 26.29 -15.55 3.86
N ALA A 125 26.39 -16.73 3.24
CA ALA A 125 27.62 -17.53 3.20
C ALA A 125 28.77 -16.83 2.45
N THR A 126 28.46 -16.10 1.38
CA THR A 126 29.48 -15.40 0.56
C THR A 126 29.48 -13.89 0.79
N MET A 127 28.55 -13.40 1.61
CA MET A 127 28.27 -11.99 1.85
C MET A 127 28.05 -11.15 0.59
N ASN A 128 27.48 -11.76 -0.46
CA ASN A 128 27.34 -11.14 -1.77
C ASN A 128 25.95 -11.35 -2.37
N TRP A 129 25.52 -10.36 -3.16
CA TRP A 129 24.33 -10.48 -3.99
C TRP A 129 24.63 -11.27 -5.26
N GLN A 130 23.75 -12.20 -5.60
CA GLN A 130 23.86 -13.05 -6.76
C GLN A 130 22.56 -12.97 -7.57
N GLN A 131 22.67 -12.56 -8.83
CA GLN A 131 21.52 -12.54 -9.73
C GLN A 131 20.99 -13.97 -9.92
N GLN A 132 19.67 -14.12 -9.79
CA GLN A 132 18.96 -15.37 -9.92
C GLN A 132 18.30 -15.43 -11.30
N GLY A 133 18.86 -16.26 -12.19
CA GLY A 133 18.39 -16.40 -13.57
C GLY A 133 18.65 -15.17 -14.45
N GLY A 134 17.91 -15.09 -15.56
CA GLY A 134 18.00 -13.99 -16.53
C GLY A 134 17.13 -12.77 -16.18
N ILE A 135 17.01 -11.85 -17.14
CA ILE A 135 16.03 -10.76 -17.12
C ILE A 135 14.62 -11.34 -17.28
N LEU A 136 13.63 -10.76 -16.59
CA LEU A 136 12.26 -11.28 -16.57
C LEU A 136 11.37 -10.75 -17.71
N ASN A 137 11.72 -9.63 -18.35
CA ASN A 137 10.94 -9.03 -19.45
C ASN A 137 10.53 -10.07 -20.50
N ARG A 138 9.30 -10.00 -21.00
CA ARG A 138 8.84 -10.84 -22.12
C ARG A 138 9.60 -10.54 -23.40
N GLY A 139 9.90 -9.27 -23.63
CA GLY A 139 10.55 -8.79 -24.84
C GLY A 139 11.80 -7.98 -24.52
N SER A 140 12.89 -8.27 -25.23
CA SER A 140 14.15 -7.53 -25.09
C SER A 140 14.09 -6.09 -25.61
N ALA A 141 12.96 -5.60 -26.11
CA ALA A 141 12.75 -4.20 -26.49
C ALA A 141 11.81 -3.46 -25.54
N ASN A 142 11.08 -4.19 -24.69
CA ASN A 142 10.05 -3.62 -23.84
C ASN A 142 10.67 -2.99 -22.59
N VAL A 143 10.05 -1.92 -22.12
CA VAL A 143 10.40 -1.23 -20.88
C VAL A 143 9.61 -1.86 -19.74
N ALA A 144 10.27 -2.31 -18.70
CA ALA A 144 9.62 -2.90 -17.53
C ALA A 144 9.92 -2.11 -16.26
N SER A 145 8.96 -2.06 -15.34
CA SER A 145 9.07 -1.32 -14.09
C SER A 145 8.18 -1.91 -12.99
N ASN A 146 8.22 -1.30 -11.80
CA ASN A 146 7.37 -1.64 -10.64
C ASN A 146 7.29 -3.15 -10.33
N PRO A 147 8.42 -3.85 -10.12
CA PRO A 147 8.36 -5.22 -9.68
C PRO A 147 7.82 -5.31 -8.25
N ALA A 148 7.07 -6.36 -7.96
CA ALA A 148 6.68 -6.81 -6.63
C ALA A 148 7.10 -8.26 -6.48
N LEU A 149 7.60 -8.64 -5.29
CA LEU A 149 8.22 -9.94 -5.03
C LEU A 149 7.57 -10.59 -3.79
N THR A 150 7.29 -11.89 -3.87
CA THR A 150 6.82 -12.69 -2.74
C THR A 150 7.32 -14.13 -2.85
N PHE A 151 7.09 -14.92 -1.80
CA PHE A 151 7.33 -16.36 -1.81
C PHE A 151 6.02 -17.12 -1.62
N ALA A 152 5.72 -18.04 -2.52
CA ALA A 152 4.47 -18.82 -2.52
C ALA A 152 4.74 -20.29 -2.84
N GLY A 153 3.67 -21.08 -2.99
CA GLY A 153 3.73 -22.51 -3.25
C GLY A 153 3.91 -23.33 -1.97
N THR A 154 4.17 -24.63 -2.13
CA THR A 154 4.42 -25.54 -1.01
C THR A 154 5.56 -24.98 -0.17
N ASN A 155 5.35 -24.91 1.15
CA ASN A 155 6.26 -24.33 2.14
C ASN A 155 6.63 -22.85 1.92
N ALA A 156 5.97 -22.13 0.99
CA ALA A 156 6.34 -20.77 0.62
C ALA A 156 7.83 -20.62 0.27
N GLU A 157 8.37 -21.56 -0.52
CA GLU A 157 9.78 -21.56 -0.94
C GLU A 157 9.97 -21.06 -2.38
N THR A 158 8.90 -20.97 -3.18
CA THR A 158 9.02 -20.57 -4.59
C THR A 158 8.97 -19.05 -4.69
N PRO A 159 10.02 -18.37 -5.20
CA PRO A 159 9.97 -16.94 -5.47
C PRO A 159 9.01 -16.63 -6.62
N TRP A 160 8.21 -15.58 -6.46
CA TRP A 160 7.30 -15.06 -7.46
C TRP A 160 7.48 -13.56 -7.62
N VAL A 161 7.56 -13.10 -8.87
CA VAL A 161 7.62 -11.67 -9.20
C VAL A 161 6.44 -11.32 -10.09
N ALA A 162 5.75 -10.23 -9.76
CA ALA A 162 4.86 -9.53 -10.68
C ALA A 162 5.48 -8.20 -11.10
N TRP A 163 5.27 -7.75 -12.34
CA TRP A 163 5.80 -6.49 -12.84
C TRP A 163 4.92 -5.94 -13.96
N GLN A 164 5.07 -4.64 -14.27
CA GLN A 164 4.46 -4.05 -15.46
C GLN A 164 5.50 -3.95 -16.58
N GLU A 165 5.06 -4.12 -17.82
CA GLU A 165 5.90 -4.04 -19.01
C GLU A 165 5.15 -3.33 -20.15
N ASP A 166 5.75 -2.28 -20.70
CA ASP A 166 5.18 -1.49 -21.78
C ASP A 166 5.41 -2.17 -23.13
N VAL A 167 4.31 -2.49 -23.81
CA VAL A 167 4.30 -3.16 -25.12
C VAL A 167 3.45 -2.34 -26.08
N GLY A 168 4.11 -1.65 -27.02
CA GLY A 168 3.40 -0.86 -28.04
C GLY A 168 2.57 0.29 -27.47
N GLY A 169 2.96 0.84 -26.31
CA GLY A 169 2.25 1.93 -25.64
C GLY A 169 1.16 1.48 -24.65
N VAL A 170 0.98 0.16 -24.47
CA VAL A 170 0.08 -0.42 -23.47
C VAL A 170 0.91 -1.07 -22.38
N SER A 171 0.69 -0.70 -21.12
CA SER A 171 1.34 -1.36 -19.98
C SER A 171 0.63 -2.68 -19.67
N LEU A 172 1.37 -3.78 -19.61
CA LEU A 172 0.86 -5.12 -19.33
C LEU A 172 1.39 -5.66 -18.02
N ILE A 173 0.54 -6.30 -17.21
CA ILE A 173 0.92 -6.98 -15.98
C ILE A 173 1.36 -8.40 -16.26
N ASN A 174 2.53 -8.72 -15.73
CA ASN A 174 3.21 -10.00 -15.88
C ASN A 174 3.46 -10.63 -14.53
N ALA A 175 3.62 -11.95 -14.52
CA ALA A 175 4.11 -12.66 -13.36
C ALA A 175 4.93 -13.90 -13.76
N SER A 176 5.91 -14.24 -12.94
CA SER A 176 6.81 -15.37 -13.14
C SER A 176 7.23 -16.00 -11.83
N SER A 177 7.40 -17.32 -11.83
CA SER A 177 7.88 -18.11 -10.70
C SER A 177 9.27 -18.67 -10.96
N PHE A 178 10.16 -18.68 -9.98
CA PHE A 178 11.50 -19.27 -10.14
C PHE A 178 11.51 -20.75 -9.76
N ASN A 179 11.99 -21.62 -10.64
CA ASN A 179 12.03 -23.07 -10.42
C ASN A 179 13.36 -23.59 -9.84
N GLY A 180 14.24 -22.70 -9.39
CA GLY A 180 15.61 -23.01 -8.95
C GLY A 180 16.69 -22.84 -10.02
N ALA A 181 16.30 -22.75 -11.30
CA ALA A 181 17.22 -22.50 -12.41
C ALA A 181 16.75 -21.36 -13.34
N THR A 182 15.46 -21.37 -13.70
CA THR A 182 14.87 -20.42 -14.64
C THR A 182 13.57 -19.82 -14.11
N TRP A 183 13.25 -18.64 -14.61
CA TRP A 183 11.97 -17.96 -14.40
C TRP A 183 10.92 -18.50 -15.37
N ASN A 184 9.85 -19.07 -14.82
CA ASN A 184 8.72 -19.60 -15.57
C ASN A 184 7.62 -18.55 -15.67
N LEU A 185 7.55 -17.90 -16.83
CA LEU A 185 6.53 -16.90 -17.14
C LEU A 185 5.13 -17.52 -17.18
N THR A 186 4.14 -16.81 -16.65
CA THR A 186 2.71 -17.18 -16.69
C THR A 186 1.97 -16.41 -17.80
N PRO A 187 0.68 -16.68 -18.10
CA PRO A 187 -0.11 -15.83 -18.98
C PRO A 187 -0.20 -14.38 -18.48
N LEU A 188 -0.52 -13.44 -19.37
CA LEU A 188 -0.75 -12.04 -19.01
C LEU A 188 -1.89 -11.92 -17.99
N LEU A 189 -1.78 -10.96 -17.08
CA LEU A 189 -2.78 -10.77 -16.02
C LEU A 189 -3.88 -9.79 -16.39
N ASN A 190 -3.64 -8.85 -17.33
CA ASN A 190 -4.65 -7.89 -17.79
C ASN A 190 -5.97 -8.60 -18.09
N ARG A 191 -7.07 -8.04 -17.60
CA ARG A 191 -8.42 -8.54 -17.93
C ARG A 191 -8.76 -8.19 -19.37
N ASP A 192 -8.32 -7.03 -19.82
CA ASP A 192 -8.32 -6.59 -21.21
C ASP A 192 -6.90 -6.14 -21.63
N PRO A 193 -6.20 -6.94 -22.44
CA PRO A 193 -4.88 -6.58 -22.95
C PRO A 193 -4.84 -5.34 -23.87
N ALA A 194 -5.98 -4.76 -24.24
CA ALA A 194 -6.04 -3.50 -24.97
C ALA A 194 -5.88 -2.26 -24.06
N HIS A 195 -6.05 -2.43 -22.75
CA HIS A 195 -6.01 -1.34 -21.77
C HIS A 195 -4.76 -1.42 -20.90
N SER A 196 -4.23 -0.25 -20.54
CA SER A 196 -3.01 -0.18 -19.72
C SER A 196 -3.30 -0.61 -18.29
N ALA A 197 -2.36 -1.38 -17.75
CA ALA A 197 -2.38 -1.85 -16.39
C ALA A 197 -1.03 -1.62 -15.69
N THR A 198 -1.07 -1.12 -14.46
CA THR A 198 0.10 -0.62 -13.74
C THR A 198 0.04 -0.98 -12.24
N GLN A 199 1.16 -0.73 -11.55
CA GLN A 199 1.28 -0.85 -10.10
C GLN A 199 0.86 -2.22 -9.54
N PRO A 200 1.43 -3.34 -10.06
CA PRO A 200 1.11 -4.65 -9.53
C PRO A 200 1.68 -4.83 -8.13
N MET A 201 0.91 -5.47 -7.27
CA MET A 201 1.34 -5.98 -5.97
C MET A 201 1.04 -7.46 -5.89
N ILE A 202 1.98 -8.25 -5.39
CA ILE A 202 1.86 -9.71 -5.28
C ILE A 202 2.09 -10.14 -3.84
N VAL A 203 1.20 -11.01 -3.33
CA VAL A 203 1.32 -11.61 -2.00
C VAL A 203 0.90 -13.07 -2.07
N ALA A 204 1.58 -13.93 -1.30
CA ALA A 204 1.16 -15.31 -1.12
C ALA A 204 0.03 -15.44 -0.10
N GLY A 205 -1.00 -16.20 -0.42
CA GLY A 205 -2.08 -16.48 0.51
C GLY A 205 -3.04 -17.57 0.03
N ALA A 206 -3.89 -18.02 0.94
CA ALA A 206 -4.93 -19.01 0.66
C ALA A 206 -6.19 -18.68 1.43
N THR A 207 -7.36 -18.85 0.83
CA THR A 207 -8.66 -18.56 1.49
C THR A 207 -9.18 -19.71 2.36
N VAL A 208 -8.36 -20.74 2.57
CA VAL A 208 -8.69 -21.93 3.36
C VAL A 208 -7.49 -22.23 4.25
N THR A 209 -7.74 -22.40 5.55
CA THR A 209 -6.68 -22.67 6.53
C THR A 209 -5.93 -23.95 6.18
N GLY A 210 -4.60 -23.89 6.17
CA GLY A 210 -3.73 -25.02 5.87
C GLY A 210 -3.61 -25.37 4.37
N ALA A 211 -4.33 -24.69 3.48
CA ALA A 211 -4.11 -24.83 2.05
C ALA A 211 -2.78 -24.16 1.64
N VAL A 212 -2.19 -24.66 0.55
CA VAL A 212 -0.95 -24.11 -0.01
C VAL A 212 -1.16 -22.64 -0.38
N PRO A 213 -0.40 -21.69 0.20
CA PRO A 213 -0.45 -20.29 -0.20
C PRO A 213 -0.01 -20.14 -1.65
N LEU A 214 -0.88 -19.59 -2.48
CA LEU A 214 -0.58 -19.31 -3.89
C LEU A 214 -0.51 -17.79 -4.10
N PRO A 215 0.10 -17.33 -5.20
CA PRO A 215 0.13 -15.91 -5.52
C PRO A 215 -1.26 -15.29 -5.70
N TRP A 216 -1.45 -14.14 -5.11
CA TRP A 216 -2.54 -13.20 -5.37
C TRP A 216 -1.93 -11.90 -5.86
N VAL A 217 -2.47 -11.37 -6.95
CA VAL A 217 -1.99 -10.12 -7.55
C VAL A 217 -3.13 -9.13 -7.57
N THR A 218 -2.87 -7.91 -7.08
CA THR A 218 -3.74 -6.76 -7.27
C THR A 218 -3.02 -5.73 -8.13
N TRP A 219 -3.74 -5.05 -9.02
CA TRP A 219 -3.17 -4.02 -9.88
C TRP A 219 -4.24 -3.02 -10.31
N VAL A 220 -3.81 -1.91 -10.88
CA VAL A 220 -4.70 -0.90 -11.48
C VAL A 220 -4.77 -1.13 -12.99
N GLU A 221 -5.96 -1.18 -13.57
CA GLU A 221 -6.20 -1.38 -15.00
C GLU A 221 -7.23 -0.37 -15.51
N GLU A 222 -6.95 0.28 -16.63
CA GLU A 222 -7.89 1.21 -17.26
C GLU A 222 -9.13 0.45 -17.77
N ASP A 223 -10.31 1.03 -17.57
CA ASP A 223 -11.53 0.59 -18.25
C ASP A 223 -11.70 1.25 -19.63
N ASP A 224 -12.78 0.92 -20.35
CA ASP A 224 -13.11 1.50 -21.66
C ASP A 224 -13.23 3.04 -21.65
N ALA A 225 -13.46 3.65 -20.48
CA ALA A 225 -13.53 5.10 -20.30
C ALA A 225 -12.16 5.71 -19.94
N GLY A 226 -11.10 4.91 -19.86
CA GLY A 226 -9.77 5.32 -19.43
C GLY A 226 -9.67 5.57 -17.91
N THR A 227 -10.64 5.10 -17.12
CA THR A 227 -10.59 5.24 -15.66
C THR A 227 -9.86 4.05 -15.06
N ALA A 228 -8.85 4.33 -14.24
CA ALA A 228 -8.04 3.32 -13.59
C ALA A 228 -8.86 2.57 -12.51
N GLN A 229 -9.16 1.30 -12.74
CA GLN A 229 -9.91 0.41 -11.87
C GLN A 229 -8.97 -0.53 -11.12
N LEU A 230 -9.22 -0.73 -9.82
CA LEU A 230 -8.47 -1.69 -9.02
C LEU A 230 -9.06 -3.08 -9.14
N VAL A 231 -8.23 -4.07 -9.48
CA VAL A 231 -8.66 -5.45 -9.70
C VAL A 231 -7.74 -6.45 -9.03
N VAL A 232 -8.26 -7.64 -8.75
CA VAL A 232 -7.53 -8.73 -8.10
C VAL A 232 -7.69 -10.03 -8.88
N SER A 233 -6.62 -10.81 -8.97
CA SER A 233 -6.64 -12.20 -9.42
C SER A 233 -5.77 -13.09 -8.54
N ARG A 234 -6.07 -14.38 -8.54
CA ARG A 234 -5.27 -15.41 -7.84
C ARG A 234 -4.77 -16.46 -8.82
N ALA A 235 -3.60 -17.00 -8.56
CA ALA A 235 -3.06 -18.12 -9.32
C ALA A 235 -3.81 -19.41 -8.96
N VAL A 236 -4.10 -20.22 -9.97
CA VAL A 236 -4.66 -21.57 -9.83
C VAL A 236 -3.81 -22.52 -10.66
N PRO A 237 -3.36 -23.67 -10.11
CA PRO A 237 -2.56 -24.63 -10.87
C PRO A 237 -3.33 -25.13 -12.10
N ASP A 238 -2.71 -25.04 -13.28
CA ASP A 238 -3.22 -25.58 -14.53
C ASP A 238 -2.04 -25.97 -15.44
N ASN A 239 -1.81 -27.26 -15.59
CA ASN A 239 -0.70 -27.79 -16.38
C ASN A 239 -0.85 -27.60 -17.90
N ARG A 240 -1.97 -27.02 -18.35
CA ARG A 240 -2.25 -26.76 -19.78
C ARG A 240 -1.82 -25.38 -20.23
N VAL A 241 -1.50 -24.48 -19.29
CA VAL A 241 -1.13 -23.09 -19.59
C VAL A 241 0.35 -22.83 -19.31
N GLN A 242 0.87 -21.78 -19.92
CA GLN A 242 2.26 -21.36 -19.75
C GLN A 242 2.60 -21.20 -18.26
N GLY A 243 3.73 -21.73 -17.82
CA GLY A 243 4.16 -21.63 -16.42
C GLY A 243 3.37 -22.51 -15.44
N GLY A 244 2.33 -23.23 -15.88
CA GLY A 244 1.58 -24.17 -15.03
C GLY A 244 0.52 -23.52 -14.13
N PHE A 245 0.20 -22.24 -14.34
CA PHE A 245 -0.79 -21.50 -13.55
C PHE A 245 -1.68 -20.62 -14.42
N ALA A 246 -2.98 -20.72 -14.20
CA ALA A 246 -3.97 -19.81 -14.75
C ALA A 246 -4.30 -18.72 -13.71
N TRP A 247 -4.56 -17.50 -14.17
CA TRP A 247 -5.02 -16.40 -13.32
C TRP A 247 -6.54 -16.35 -13.32
N VAL A 248 -7.13 -16.41 -12.13
CA VAL A 248 -8.58 -16.35 -11.93
C VAL A 248 -8.94 -15.06 -11.20
N ALA A 249 -9.81 -14.26 -11.81
CA ALA A 249 -10.32 -13.03 -11.21
C ALA A 249 -11.03 -13.31 -9.87
N VAL A 250 -10.77 -12.47 -8.88
CA VAL A 250 -11.45 -12.51 -7.58
C VAL A 250 -12.36 -11.30 -7.46
N GLY A 251 -13.62 -11.46 -7.89
CA GLY A 251 -14.60 -10.39 -7.92
C GLY A 251 -14.38 -9.34 -9.03
N GLY A 252 -15.18 -8.27 -8.97
CA GLY A 252 -15.14 -7.13 -9.92
C GLY A 252 -14.09 -6.07 -9.56
N THR A 253 -14.29 -4.84 -10.04
CA THR A 253 -13.51 -3.68 -9.61
C THR A 253 -13.69 -3.41 -8.11
N LEU A 254 -12.62 -2.98 -7.45
CA LEU A 254 -12.62 -2.60 -6.04
C LEU A 254 -12.95 -1.13 -5.82
N ASN A 255 -13.00 -0.28 -6.85
CA ASN A 255 -13.31 1.14 -6.68
C ASN A 255 -14.63 1.31 -5.91
N LEU A 256 -14.63 2.23 -4.94
CA LEU A 256 -15.82 2.69 -4.24
C LEU A 256 -16.52 3.80 -5.03
N ALA A 257 -15.76 4.67 -5.70
CA ALA A 257 -16.27 5.59 -6.69
C ALA A 257 -15.79 5.18 -8.10
N PRO A 258 -16.61 4.47 -8.91
CA PRO A 258 -16.17 3.90 -10.19
C PRO A 258 -15.63 4.91 -11.20
N THR A 259 -16.00 6.19 -11.09
CA THR A 259 -15.52 7.27 -11.97
C THR A 259 -14.25 7.94 -11.47
N ARG A 260 -13.67 7.47 -10.35
CA ARG A 260 -12.43 8.01 -9.78
C ARG A 260 -11.31 6.99 -9.97
N PRO A 261 -10.16 7.39 -10.53
CA PRO A 261 -9.02 6.50 -10.69
C PRO A 261 -8.52 5.97 -9.35
N ALA A 262 -8.33 4.66 -9.26
CA ALA A 262 -7.63 4.01 -8.16
C ALA A 262 -6.12 4.04 -8.42
N THR A 263 -5.32 4.16 -7.35
CA THR A 263 -3.86 4.19 -7.41
C THR A 263 -3.27 3.59 -6.13
N ALA A 264 -1.99 3.20 -6.20
CA ALA A 264 -1.19 2.73 -5.08
C ALA A 264 -1.88 1.64 -4.26
N PRO A 265 -2.27 0.51 -4.89
CA PRO A 265 -2.85 -0.59 -4.15
C PRO A 265 -1.79 -1.26 -3.27
N ASP A 266 -2.27 -1.92 -2.22
CA ASP A 266 -1.49 -2.83 -1.39
C ASP A 266 -2.40 -3.96 -0.90
N LEU A 267 -1.84 -5.15 -0.67
CA LEU A 267 -2.57 -6.38 -0.41
C LEU A 267 -1.93 -7.13 0.76
N ALA A 268 -2.74 -7.67 1.65
CA ALA A 268 -2.26 -8.58 2.70
C ALA A 268 -3.29 -9.66 3.02
N PHE A 269 -2.84 -10.76 3.60
CA PHE A 269 -3.70 -11.77 4.20
C PHE A 269 -3.70 -11.63 5.73
N ALA A 270 -4.88 -11.64 6.33
CA ALA A 270 -5.07 -11.56 7.77
C ALA A 270 -6.23 -12.48 8.21
N GLY A 271 -6.67 -12.34 9.45
CA GLY A 271 -7.71 -13.18 10.04
C GLY A 271 -7.20 -14.56 10.43
N SER A 272 -8.13 -15.43 10.83
CA SER A 272 -7.80 -16.77 11.33
C SER A 272 -7.03 -17.56 10.27
N GLY A 273 -5.83 -18.03 10.63
CA GLY A 273 -4.92 -18.74 9.73
C GLY A 273 -4.42 -17.91 8.52
N ASN A 274 -4.48 -16.57 8.58
CA ASN A 274 -4.13 -15.68 7.46
C ASN A 274 -4.91 -16.02 6.18
N THR A 275 -6.23 -16.20 6.30
CA THR A 275 -7.07 -16.68 5.19
C THR A 275 -7.94 -15.61 4.55
N VAL A 276 -7.97 -14.41 5.09
CA VAL A 276 -8.81 -13.31 4.59
C VAL A 276 -7.92 -12.33 3.83
N PRO A 277 -8.08 -12.19 2.50
CA PRO A 277 -7.40 -11.15 1.76
C PRO A 277 -8.00 -9.77 2.02
N TRP A 278 -7.12 -8.79 2.18
CA TRP A 278 -7.42 -7.38 2.40
C TRP A 278 -6.68 -6.54 1.37
N VAL A 279 -7.38 -5.64 0.70
CA VAL A 279 -6.79 -4.68 -0.24
C VAL A 279 -7.04 -3.28 0.28
N VAL A 280 -6.01 -2.45 0.22
CA VAL A 280 -6.07 -1.01 0.50
C VAL A 280 -5.60 -0.24 -0.72
N TRP A 281 -6.18 0.93 -0.94
CA TRP A 281 -5.82 1.76 -2.09
C TRP A 281 -6.19 3.21 -1.86
N ARG A 282 -5.80 4.05 -2.81
CA ARG A 282 -6.20 5.45 -2.89
C ARG A 282 -7.04 5.69 -4.13
N GLU A 283 -8.13 6.45 -4.01
CA GLU A 283 -8.79 7.03 -5.20
C GLU A 283 -8.50 8.51 -5.31
N THR A 284 -8.25 8.97 -6.53
CA THR A 284 -7.87 10.34 -6.86
C THR A 284 -8.90 10.97 -7.82
N GLY A 285 -8.65 12.21 -8.23
CA GLY A 285 -9.42 12.88 -9.28
C GLY A 285 -10.73 13.56 -8.83
N GLY A 286 -11.25 14.40 -9.73
CA GLY A 286 -12.36 15.32 -9.46
C GLY A 286 -11.96 16.52 -8.61
N ALA A 287 -12.94 17.33 -8.20
CA ALA A 287 -12.74 18.43 -7.25
C ALA A 287 -12.69 17.97 -5.77
N GLN A 288 -12.50 16.66 -5.54
CA GLN A 288 -12.54 16.04 -4.22
C GLN A 288 -11.13 15.68 -3.76
N ALA A 289 -10.94 15.60 -2.44
CA ALA A 289 -9.70 15.13 -1.85
C ALA A 289 -9.40 13.66 -2.20
N GLU A 290 -8.10 13.33 -2.25
CA GLU A 290 -7.62 11.95 -2.35
C GLU A 290 -7.97 11.18 -1.09
N ARG A 291 -8.60 10.01 -1.26
CA ARG A 291 -9.13 9.22 -0.15
C ARG A 291 -8.55 7.83 -0.14
N ILE A 292 -8.31 7.34 1.07
CA ILE A 292 -7.84 5.98 1.32
C ILE A 292 -9.03 5.08 1.62
N TYR A 293 -8.99 3.86 1.09
CA TYR A 293 -10.04 2.87 1.28
C TYR A 293 -9.46 1.49 1.58
N ALA A 294 -10.31 0.63 2.13
CA ALA A 294 -10.02 -0.78 2.34
C ALA A 294 -11.22 -1.66 1.97
N LYS A 295 -10.94 -2.85 1.45
CA LYS A 295 -11.90 -3.92 1.23
C LYS A 295 -11.30 -5.24 1.70
N ARG A 296 -12.14 -6.09 2.30
CA ARG A 296 -11.79 -7.47 2.63
C ARG A 296 -12.65 -8.45 1.82
N TRP A 297 -12.11 -9.61 1.50
CA TRP A 297 -12.88 -10.67 0.86
C TRP A 297 -13.60 -11.51 1.91
N ASP A 298 -14.89 -11.76 1.74
CA ASP A 298 -15.69 -12.59 2.67
C ASP A 298 -15.84 -14.06 2.24
N GLY A 299 -15.19 -14.46 1.14
CA GLY A 299 -15.37 -15.76 0.50
C GLY A 299 -16.22 -15.71 -0.78
N SER A 300 -17.07 -14.69 -0.91
CA SER A 300 -18.00 -14.52 -2.04
C SER A 300 -17.93 -13.14 -2.70
N ALA A 301 -17.66 -12.10 -1.92
CA ALA A 301 -17.62 -10.72 -2.37
C ALA A 301 -16.59 -9.91 -1.56
N TRP A 302 -16.14 -8.81 -2.17
CA TRP A 302 -15.38 -7.78 -1.47
C TRP A 302 -16.31 -6.89 -0.65
N ARG A 303 -16.01 -6.72 0.63
CA ARG A 303 -16.74 -5.88 1.58
C ARG A 303 -15.90 -4.67 1.93
N ALA A 304 -16.46 -3.48 1.75
CA ALA A 304 -15.82 -2.24 2.18
C ALA A 304 -15.69 -2.21 3.69
N VAL A 305 -14.56 -1.73 4.19
CA VAL A 305 -14.30 -1.56 5.61
C VAL A 305 -13.82 -0.13 5.81
N GLY A 306 -14.66 0.67 6.44
CA GLY A 306 -14.38 2.08 6.74
C GLY A 306 -13.94 2.28 8.18
N ARG A 307 -13.95 3.55 8.63
CA ARG A 307 -13.82 3.90 10.06
C ARG A 307 -15.12 3.69 10.85
N GLN A 308 -16.22 3.55 10.12
CA GLN A 308 -17.56 3.28 10.64
C GLN A 308 -18.02 1.93 10.11
N GLU A 309 -18.75 1.19 10.96
CA GLU A 309 -19.46 -0.02 10.57
C GLU A 309 -20.39 0.27 9.39
N GLY A 310 -20.47 -0.67 8.44
CA GLY A 310 -21.44 -0.61 7.35
C GLY A 310 -21.38 0.68 6.51
N CYS A 311 -20.18 1.25 6.33
CA CYS A 311 -20.01 2.49 5.57
C CYS A 311 -20.69 2.40 4.19
N GLY A 312 -21.59 3.34 3.89
CA GLY A 312 -22.52 3.21 2.76
C GLY A 312 -22.01 3.75 1.43
N ASP A 313 -21.29 4.88 1.46
CA ASP A 313 -20.79 5.57 0.27
C ASP A 313 -19.28 5.86 0.36
N ALA A 314 -18.71 6.41 -0.72
CA ALA A 314 -17.29 6.71 -0.81
C ALA A 314 -16.81 7.77 0.21
N VAL A 315 -17.65 8.66 0.73
CA VAL A 315 -17.24 9.61 1.77
C VAL A 315 -17.24 8.90 3.13
N ALA A 316 -18.32 8.17 3.44
CA ALA A 316 -18.46 7.44 4.70
C ALA A 316 -17.43 6.30 4.85
N CYS A 317 -17.04 5.66 3.75
CA CYS A 317 -16.04 4.59 3.75
C CYS A 317 -14.59 5.08 3.73
N ALA A 318 -14.34 6.39 3.60
CA ALA A 318 -12.98 6.91 3.59
C ALA A 318 -12.28 6.64 4.92
N LEU A 319 -11.02 6.22 4.84
CA LEU A 319 -10.16 5.98 6.01
C LEU A 319 -9.46 7.24 6.51
N ASN A 320 -9.56 8.33 5.76
CA ASN A 320 -9.07 9.65 6.16
C ASN A 320 -9.63 10.04 7.54
N SER A 321 -8.85 10.82 8.30
CA SER A 321 -9.36 11.44 9.51
C SER A 321 -10.37 12.53 9.17
N ASP A 322 -10.13 13.27 8.08
CA ASP A 322 -11.07 14.16 7.41
C ASP A 322 -11.17 13.80 5.91
N PRO A 323 -12.33 13.32 5.42
CA PRO A 323 -12.51 12.93 4.01
C PRO A 323 -12.44 14.09 3.01
N ASN A 324 -12.28 15.33 3.47
CA ASN A 324 -12.04 16.52 2.65
C ASN A 324 -10.56 16.91 2.57
N VAL A 325 -9.68 16.19 3.25
CA VAL A 325 -8.24 16.41 3.23
C VAL A 325 -7.55 15.26 2.52
N ALA A 326 -6.57 15.57 1.67
CA ALA A 326 -5.88 14.58 0.87
C ALA A 326 -5.03 13.64 1.75
N ALA A 327 -5.10 12.35 1.43
CA ALA A 327 -4.28 11.31 2.03
C ALA A 327 -3.68 10.41 0.94
N GLY A 328 -2.52 9.81 1.24
CA GLY A 328 -1.78 8.98 0.29
C GLY A 328 -0.85 7.98 0.96
N GLY A 329 -0.03 7.30 0.15
CA GLY A 329 1.02 6.41 0.65
C GLY A 329 0.51 5.28 1.55
N VAL A 330 -0.73 4.81 1.32
CA VAL A 330 -1.30 3.75 2.15
C VAL A 330 -0.52 2.45 1.97
N ARG A 331 -0.27 1.76 3.08
CA ARG A 331 0.29 0.41 3.13
C ARG A 331 -0.49 -0.44 4.13
N ILE A 332 -0.53 -1.74 3.89
CA ILE A 332 -1.13 -2.72 4.79
C ILE A 332 -0.12 -3.78 5.20
N ALA A 333 -0.14 -4.14 6.48
CA ALA A 333 0.57 -5.28 7.03
C ALA A 333 -0.38 -6.10 7.90
N THR A 334 0.01 -7.32 8.21
CA THR A 334 -0.72 -8.20 9.14
C THR A 334 0.14 -8.46 10.36
N GLY A 335 -0.48 -8.52 11.54
CA GLY A 335 0.25 -8.75 12.79
C GLY A 335 -0.67 -9.12 13.95
N THR A 336 -0.10 -9.81 14.92
CA THR A 336 -0.80 -10.32 16.10
C THR A 336 -0.19 -9.69 17.35
N LEU A 337 -1.01 -9.14 18.24
CA LEU A 337 -0.52 -8.65 19.54
C LEU A 337 -0.31 -9.82 20.53
N PRO A 338 0.49 -9.67 21.60
CA PRO A 338 0.83 -10.77 22.53
C PRO A 338 -0.35 -11.51 23.17
N ASN A 339 -1.54 -10.91 23.20
CA ASN A 339 -2.75 -11.50 23.78
C ASN A 339 -3.81 -11.86 22.73
N GLU A 340 -3.40 -11.98 21.47
CA GLU A 340 -4.28 -12.29 20.35
C GLU A 340 -3.83 -13.56 19.67
N SER A 341 -4.79 -14.35 19.18
CA SER A 341 -4.52 -15.57 18.42
C SER A 341 -4.78 -15.40 16.92
N VAL A 342 -5.29 -14.25 16.52
CA VAL A 342 -5.69 -13.92 15.16
C VAL A 342 -4.89 -12.73 14.68
N ALA A 343 -4.22 -12.88 13.54
CA ALA A 343 -3.51 -11.78 12.91
C ALA A 343 -4.52 -10.76 12.37
N MET A 344 -4.35 -9.49 12.74
CA MET A 344 -5.22 -8.40 12.32
C MET A 344 -4.49 -7.54 11.29
N PRO A 345 -5.22 -6.90 10.36
CA PRO A 345 -4.62 -5.93 9.45
C PRO A 345 -4.30 -4.63 10.20
N TRP A 346 -3.15 -4.07 9.85
CA TRP A 346 -2.63 -2.78 10.29
C TRP A 346 -2.35 -1.94 9.05
N LEU A 347 -2.82 -0.70 9.06
CA LEU A 347 -2.64 0.20 7.94
C LEU A 347 -1.82 1.40 8.41
N VAL A 348 -0.95 1.88 7.53
CA VAL A 348 -0.28 3.17 7.68
C VAL A 348 -0.53 4.01 6.44
N TYR A 349 -0.76 5.30 6.61
CA TYR A 349 -0.90 6.25 5.51
C TYR A 349 -0.47 7.65 5.94
N GLN A 350 -0.18 8.50 4.96
CA GLN A 350 0.11 9.93 5.20
C GLN A 350 -1.14 10.77 4.93
N GLU A 351 -1.38 11.78 5.74
CA GLU A 351 -2.50 12.72 5.59
C GLU A 351 -2.06 14.12 6.00
N VAL A 352 -2.58 15.14 5.32
CA VAL A 352 -2.33 16.53 5.72
C VAL A 352 -3.09 16.82 7.02
N GLY A 353 -2.38 17.24 8.06
CA GLY A 353 -2.96 17.65 9.34
C GLY A 353 -3.62 19.03 9.28
N PHE A 354 -4.36 19.39 10.32
CA PHE A 354 -5.12 20.65 10.40
C PHE A 354 -4.28 21.92 10.27
N ALA A 355 -2.99 21.86 10.59
CA ALA A 355 -2.04 22.98 10.46
C ALA A 355 -1.14 22.88 9.20
N GLY A 356 -1.47 21.96 8.27
CA GLY A 356 -0.81 21.83 6.97
C GLY A 356 0.42 20.91 6.95
N GLN A 357 0.85 20.37 8.10
CA GLN A 357 1.92 19.37 8.18
C GLN A 357 1.48 18.02 7.60
N GLN A 358 2.42 17.22 7.10
CA GLN A 358 2.18 15.80 6.81
C GLN A 358 2.20 15.00 8.13
N GLU A 359 1.14 14.23 8.38
CA GLU A 359 1.01 13.35 9.54
C GLU A 359 1.00 11.90 9.09
N ILE A 360 1.67 11.03 9.85
CA ILE A 360 1.56 9.59 9.68
C ILE A 360 0.40 9.10 10.56
N ARG A 361 -0.50 8.37 9.94
CA ARG A 361 -1.68 7.78 10.56
C ARG A 361 -1.51 6.27 10.59
N VAL A 362 -1.86 5.66 11.71
CA VAL A 362 -1.89 4.19 11.85
C VAL A 362 -3.29 3.77 12.24
N LEU A 363 -3.86 2.83 11.49
CA LEU A 363 -5.13 2.20 11.79
C LEU A 363 -4.93 0.71 12.05
N ARG A 364 -5.82 0.14 12.85
CA ARG A 364 -5.91 -1.29 13.11
C ARG A 364 -7.36 -1.74 13.01
N LEU A 365 -7.58 -2.99 12.61
CA LEU A 365 -8.91 -3.57 12.68
C LEU A 365 -9.40 -3.65 14.14
N ASP A 366 -10.58 -3.11 14.35
CA ASP A 366 -11.48 -3.46 15.44
C ASP A 366 -12.48 -4.45 14.86
N PRO A 367 -12.31 -5.76 15.13
CA PRO A 367 -13.25 -6.75 14.62
C PRO A 367 -14.61 -6.49 15.25
N GLY A 368 -15.63 -6.38 14.41
CA GLY A 368 -17.00 -6.24 14.89
C GLY A 368 -17.49 -7.50 15.59
N ASP A 369 -18.74 -7.48 16.02
CA ASP A 369 -19.46 -8.68 16.44
C ASP A 369 -19.46 -9.68 15.26
N PRO A 370 -18.92 -10.90 15.44
CA PRO A 370 -18.89 -11.90 14.39
C PRO A 370 -20.29 -12.31 13.89
N GLY A 371 -21.36 -12.00 14.64
CA GLY A 371 -22.74 -12.20 14.23
C GLY A 371 -23.31 -11.10 13.32
N VAL A 372 -22.62 -9.97 13.15
CA VAL A 372 -23.11 -8.79 12.42
C VAL A 372 -22.24 -8.56 11.18
N ALA A 373 -22.80 -8.86 10.01
CA ALA A 373 -22.11 -8.64 8.75
C ALA A 373 -21.85 -7.13 8.53
N GLY A 374 -20.57 -6.75 8.48
CA GLY A 374 -20.15 -5.38 8.21
C GLY A 374 -19.77 -4.55 9.44
N ASP A 375 -19.78 -5.13 10.65
CA ASP A 375 -19.36 -4.47 11.90
C ASP A 375 -17.83 -4.29 12.03
N ASP A 376 -17.07 -4.79 11.06
CA ASP A 376 -15.64 -4.51 10.98
C ASP A 376 -15.39 -3.03 10.72
N ARG A 377 -14.48 -2.44 11.50
CA ARG A 377 -14.03 -1.06 11.30
C ARG A 377 -12.55 -0.90 11.57
N LEU A 378 -11.94 0.04 10.87
CA LEU A 378 -10.54 0.43 11.09
C LEU A 378 -10.48 1.62 12.06
N ILE A 379 -9.88 1.40 13.22
CA ILE A 379 -9.75 2.40 14.28
C ILE A 379 -8.32 2.95 14.32
N PRO A 380 -8.14 4.25 14.62
CA PRO A 380 -6.81 4.80 14.87
C PRO A 380 -6.13 4.14 16.07
N VAL A 381 -4.84 3.86 15.95
CA VAL A 381 -4.00 3.35 17.05
C VAL A 381 -2.79 4.25 17.23
N GLY A 382 -2.54 4.65 18.49
CA GLY A 382 -1.60 5.71 18.79
C GLY A 382 -2.15 7.09 18.39
N GLY A 383 -1.74 8.14 19.08
CA GLY A 383 -2.02 9.51 18.64
C GLY A 383 -1.35 9.79 17.29
N ALA A 384 -1.72 10.91 16.65
CA ALA A 384 -1.03 11.40 15.47
C ALA A 384 0.47 11.57 15.77
N VAL A 385 1.32 10.73 15.17
CA VAL A 385 2.77 10.90 15.27
C VAL A 385 3.18 11.81 14.11
N ASN A 386 3.37 13.09 14.39
CA ASN A 386 3.93 14.00 13.40
C ASN A 386 5.44 13.73 13.26
N SER A 387 6.03 14.11 12.13
CA SER A 387 7.46 13.92 11.86
C SER A 387 8.38 14.61 12.89
N GLN A 388 7.90 15.65 13.57
CA GLN A 388 8.62 16.32 14.66
C GLN A 388 8.62 15.49 15.96
N CYS A 389 7.60 14.68 16.22
CA CYS A 389 7.51 13.78 17.36
C CYS A 389 8.42 12.56 17.20
N LEU A 390 8.70 12.10 15.98
CA LEU A 390 9.75 11.08 15.74
C LEU A 390 11.15 11.62 16.07
N GLY A 391 11.40 12.92 15.83
CA GLY A 391 12.64 13.58 16.24
C GLY A 391 12.75 13.85 17.75
N ASN A 392 11.62 14.09 18.44
CA ASN A 392 11.60 14.42 19.87
C ASN A 392 11.33 13.23 20.81
N ALA A 393 10.87 12.07 20.30
CA ALA A 393 10.68 10.85 21.09
C ALA A 393 11.99 10.16 21.50
N GLY A 394 13.15 10.80 21.29
CA GLY A 394 14.44 10.24 21.69
C GLY A 394 14.84 9.00 20.88
N VAL A 395 14.35 8.86 19.64
CA VAL A 395 14.96 7.94 18.65
C VAL A 395 16.26 8.56 18.12
N SER A 396 17.13 8.95 19.05
CA SER A 396 18.56 9.07 18.85
C SER A 396 19.16 7.74 19.26
N ALA A 397 20.16 7.24 18.53
CA ALA A 397 20.90 6.02 18.87
C ALA A 397 21.19 6.02 20.39
N ALA A 398 20.52 5.13 21.13
CA ALA A 398 20.59 5.15 22.57
C ALA A 398 22.03 4.85 22.98
N ALA A 399 22.68 5.83 23.62
CA ALA A 399 23.91 5.62 24.33
C ALA A 399 23.68 4.50 25.35
N ALA A 400 24.56 3.50 25.28
CA ALA A 400 24.55 2.28 26.06
C ALA A 400 24.21 2.54 27.54
N ASN A 401 23.17 1.87 28.03
CA ASN A 401 23.14 1.26 29.36
C ASN A 401 22.00 0.22 29.41
N ASN A 402 22.42 -1.04 29.46
CA ASN A 402 21.68 -2.28 29.75
C ASN A 402 20.21 -2.12 30.21
N VAL A 403 19.28 -2.48 29.33
CA VAL A 403 18.11 -3.29 29.73
C VAL A 403 18.01 -4.43 28.72
N ASP A 404 18.24 -5.63 29.24
CA ASP A 404 18.12 -6.91 28.55
C ASP A 404 16.64 -7.18 28.21
N VAL A 405 16.32 -7.33 26.93
CA VAL A 405 15.04 -7.87 26.46
C VAL A 405 15.35 -9.17 25.71
N ARG A 406 15.59 -10.22 26.48
CA ARG A 406 15.42 -11.61 26.04
C ARG A 406 14.17 -12.18 26.70
N SER A 407 13.37 -12.87 25.88
CA SER A 407 12.22 -13.73 26.17
C SER A 407 10.97 -13.12 26.82
N ALA A 408 9.92 -12.95 25.99
CA ALA A 408 8.60 -13.57 26.17
C ALA A 408 7.84 -13.55 24.84
#